data_AF-A0AAZ3RRR0-F1
#
_entry.id   AF-A0AAZ3RRR0-F1
#
_cell.length_a   1.000
_cell.length_b   1.000
_cell.length_c   1.000
_cell.angle_alpha   90.00
_cell.angle_beta   90.00
_cell.angle_gamma   90.00
#
_symmetry.space_group_name_H-M   'P 1'
#
loop_
_entity.id
_entity.type
_entity.pdbx_description
1 polymer ?
#
loop_
_entity_poly.entity_id
_entity_poly.type
_entity_poly.pdbx_seq_one_letter_code
_entity_poly.pdbx_strand_id
1 'polypeptide(L)'
;MNMLLHPRSIEWSRRAVPVSGENKIPTRVRVNSISVPVKTDIIDGNCKSDFNSGGSCSSTAFNTNPWWRVDLLDVYRVTAVSITNRGDVVPERLDGAEIHIGNSLENNGINNPSCAVITIPAGNTYTFQSNEMEGRYVVVVIPGRSDWLTLCEVEVFATV
;
A
#
# COMPACT_ATOMS: atom_id res chain seq x y z
N MET A 1 22.95 -29.63 -16.92
CA MET A 1 21.76 -29.76 -16.06
C MET A 1 21.57 -28.40 -15.38
N ASN A 2 20.91 -27.46 -16.06
CA ASN A 2 20.77 -26.09 -15.59
C ASN A 2 19.53 -25.98 -14.70
N MET A 3 19.75 -25.67 -13.42
CA MET A 3 18.69 -25.29 -12.50
C MET A 3 18.15 -23.92 -12.94
N LEU A 4 16.92 -23.93 -13.46
CA LEU A 4 16.11 -22.75 -13.63
C LEU A 4 15.77 -22.19 -12.24
N LEU A 5 16.43 -21.10 -11.86
CA LEU A 5 16.02 -20.30 -10.71
C LEU A 5 14.65 -19.69 -11.02
N HIS A 6 13.59 -20.31 -10.48
CA HIS A 6 12.28 -19.70 -10.38
C HIS A 6 12.41 -18.46 -9.48
N PRO A 7 12.00 -17.26 -9.93
CA PRO A 7 11.91 -16.11 -9.05
C PRO A 7 10.76 -16.36 -8.07
N ARG A 8 11.07 -16.88 -6.89
CA ARG A 8 10.12 -16.88 -5.77
C ARG A 8 9.87 -15.44 -5.37
N SER A 9 8.60 -15.05 -5.44
CA SER A 9 7.90 -14.05 -4.65
C SER A 9 8.75 -13.37 -3.57
N ILE A 10 9.35 -12.21 -3.90
CA ILE A 10 9.94 -11.31 -2.91
C ILE A 10 8.76 -10.63 -2.21
N GLU A 11 8.59 -10.85 -0.91
CA GLU A 11 7.43 -10.43 -0.11
C GLU A 11 7.26 -8.90 -0.09
N TRP A 12 6.09 -8.41 -0.54
CA TRP A 12 5.71 -6.98 -0.58
C TRP A 12 5.06 -6.48 0.72
N SER A 13 5.32 -7.14 1.84
CA SER A 13 4.74 -6.78 3.13
C SER A 13 5.66 -5.86 3.93
N ARG A 14 5.10 -4.75 4.44
CA ARG A 14 5.79 -3.87 5.39
C ARG A 14 5.21 -4.03 6.78
N ARG A 15 6.05 -3.86 7.80
CA ARG A 15 5.59 -3.62 9.17
C ARG A 15 5.27 -2.14 9.33
N ALA A 16 4.18 -1.84 10.02
CA ALA A 16 3.86 -0.50 10.46
C ALA A 16 4.98 0.09 11.33
N VAL A 17 5.33 1.35 11.11
CA VAL A 17 6.20 2.13 12.00
C VAL A 17 5.36 3.24 12.63
N PRO A 18 5.26 3.33 13.96
CA PRO A 18 4.56 4.44 14.62
C PRO A 18 5.22 5.78 14.28
N VAL A 19 4.42 6.82 13.96
CA VAL A 19 4.94 8.18 13.76
C VAL A 19 5.42 8.71 15.12
N SER A 20 6.71 9.03 15.25
CA SER A 20 7.29 9.49 16.52
C SER A 20 6.75 10.88 16.89
N GLY A 21 6.02 10.97 18.02
CA GLY A 21 5.54 12.25 18.56
C GLY A 21 4.23 12.20 19.35
N GLU A 22 3.43 11.14 19.19
CA GLU A 22 2.13 11.00 19.86
C GLU A 22 2.14 9.81 20.82
N ASN A 23 2.55 10.06 22.07
CA ASN A 23 2.29 9.14 23.17
C ASN A 23 0.78 9.17 23.49
N LYS A 24 -0.01 8.35 22.79
CA LYS A 24 -1.26 7.68 23.22
C LYS A 24 -2.06 7.24 21.99
N ILE A 25 -2.15 5.91 21.77
CA ILE A 25 -3.05 5.22 20.82
C ILE A 25 -2.61 5.44 19.36
N PRO A 26 -2.57 4.44 18.45
CA PRO A 26 -1.95 4.63 17.13
C PRO A 26 -2.90 5.37 16.19
N THR A 27 -2.98 6.70 16.36
CA THR A 27 -3.93 7.54 15.62
C THR A 27 -3.57 7.65 14.13
N ARG A 28 -2.32 7.35 13.76
CA ARG A 28 -1.85 7.33 12.38
C ARG A 28 -0.61 6.46 12.20
N VAL A 29 -0.69 5.49 11.29
CA VAL A 29 0.47 4.79 10.77
C VAL A 29 0.74 5.30 9.36
N ARG A 30 1.88 5.97 9.17
CA ARG A 30 2.39 6.28 7.83
C ARG A 30 3.26 5.14 7.35
N VAL A 31 3.05 4.70 6.13
CA VAL A 31 3.92 3.72 5.50
C VAL A 31 4.41 4.29 4.19
N ASN A 32 5.67 4.75 4.19
CA ASN A 32 6.34 5.10 2.94
C ASN A 32 6.42 3.84 2.09
N SER A 33 5.99 3.96 0.85
CA SER A 33 5.90 2.87 -0.10
C SER A 33 7.28 2.55 -0.76
N ILE A 34 8.40 2.74 -0.06
CA ILE A 34 9.76 2.65 -0.65
C ILE A 34 10.21 1.22 -0.92
N SER A 35 9.86 0.63 -2.06
CA SER A 35 10.32 -0.71 -2.45
C SER A 35 11.28 -0.60 -3.65
N VAL A 36 12.59 -0.62 -3.41
CA VAL A 36 13.61 -0.73 -4.46
C VAL A 36 14.25 -2.13 -4.37
N PRO A 37 14.29 -2.86 -5.50
CA PRO A 37 15.52 -2.81 -6.28
C PRO A 37 15.22 -2.57 -7.76
N VAL A 38 15.20 -1.30 -8.16
CA VAL A 38 15.71 -0.91 -9.48
C VAL A 38 17.04 -0.23 -9.18
N LYS A 39 18.13 -0.81 -9.68
CA LYS A 39 19.46 -0.23 -9.58
C LYS A 39 19.48 1.07 -10.41
N THR A 40 19.34 2.21 -9.75
CA THR A 40 20.16 3.42 -9.96
C THR A 40 19.99 4.34 -8.75
N ASP A 41 21.11 4.89 -8.32
CA ASP A 41 21.33 5.68 -7.11
C ASP A 41 20.45 6.93 -6.98
N ILE A 42 20.07 7.29 -5.74
CA ILE A 42 20.45 8.51 -5.00
C ILE A 42 19.47 8.75 -3.82
N ILE A 43 20.04 9.19 -2.70
CA ILE A 43 19.43 9.38 -1.38
C ILE A 43 19.15 10.88 -1.19
N ASP A 44 17.89 11.31 -1.09
CA ASP A 44 17.50 12.56 -0.41
C ASP A 44 16.00 12.60 -0.06
N GLY A 45 15.68 12.88 1.21
CA GLY A 45 14.32 12.85 1.73
C GLY A 45 13.47 14.06 1.33
N ASN A 46 12.65 13.92 0.29
CA ASN A 46 11.67 14.93 -0.14
C ASN A 46 10.33 14.30 -0.57
N CYS A 47 9.21 14.90 -0.16
CA CYS A 47 7.85 14.44 -0.47
C CYS A 47 7.32 15.14 -1.74
N LYS A 48 7.55 14.56 -2.93
CA LYS A 48 6.88 14.95 -4.18
C LYS A 48 6.22 13.74 -4.85
N SER A 49 5.25 13.95 -5.73
CA SER A 49 4.46 12.88 -6.38
C SER A 49 4.97 12.51 -7.78
N ASP A 50 6.16 12.98 -8.15
CA ASP A 50 6.81 12.75 -9.44
C ASP A 50 7.72 11.53 -9.36
N PHE A 51 7.40 10.46 -10.08
CA PHE A 51 8.21 9.23 -10.11
C PHE A 51 9.66 9.47 -10.58
N ASN A 52 9.91 10.51 -11.40
CA ASN A 52 11.23 10.84 -11.95
C ASN A 52 11.94 12.03 -11.26
N SER A 53 11.31 12.70 -10.30
CA SER A 53 11.83 13.94 -9.71
C SER A 53 11.77 13.94 -8.18
N GLY A 54 12.12 12.82 -7.55
CA GLY A 54 12.23 12.72 -6.09
C GLY A 54 10.91 12.47 -5.37
N GLY A 55 10.01 11.68 -5.96
CA GLY A 55 8.79 11.22 -5.30
C GLY A 55 8.83 9.76 -4.84
N SER A 56 8.42 9.50 -3.60
CA SER A 56 8.54 8.18 -2.95
C SER A 56 7.39 7.22 -3.28
N CYS A 57 7.14 6.92 -4.56
CA CYS A 57 6.12 5.94 -4.95
C CYS A 57 6.68 4.52 -5.11
N SER A 58 6.01 3.51 -4.55
CA SER A 58 6.25 2.08 -4.84
C SER A 58 5.57 1.71 -6.13
N SER A 59 6.18 0.83 -6.92
CA SER A 59 5.47 0.03 -7.91
C SER A 59 5.77 -1.45 -7.70
N THR A 60 4.77 -2.31 -7.84
CA THR A 60 5.01 -3.75 -7.99
C THR A 60 5.67 -4.02 -9.34
N ALA A 61 6.18 -5.25 -9.54
CA ALA A 61 6.35 -5.77 -10.89
C ALA A 61 4.99 -5.96 -11.58
N PHE A 62 4.97 -6.03 -12.91
CA PHE A 62 3.76 -6.39 -13.65
C PHE A 62 3.34 -7.81 -13.27
N ASN A 63 2.17 -7.94 -12.65
CA ASN A 63 1.68 -9.24 -12.19
C ASN A 63 0.15 -9.27 -12.20
N THR A 64 -0.43 -10.46 -12.18
CA THR A 64 -1.87 -10.66 -12.00
C THR A 64 -2.25 -10.40 -10.56
N ASN A 65 -3.31 -9.61 -10.37
CA ASN A 65 -3.80 -9.20 -9.05
C ASN A 65 -2.70 -8.62 -8.14
N PRO A 66 -1.94 -7.60 -8.61
CA PRO A 66 -0.85 -7.05 -7.84
C PRO A 66 -1.39 -6.43 -6.54
N TRP A 67 -0.69 -6.65 -5.44
CA TRP A 67 -1.14 -6.25 -4.11
C TRP A 67 0.01 -5.70 -3.25
N TRP A 68 -0.37 -4.90 -2.26
CA TRP A 68 0.47 -4.37 -1.21
C TRP A 68 -0.20 -4.61 0.14
N ARG A 69 0.58 -4.90 1.19
CA ARG A 69 0.04 -5.12 2.55
C ARG A 69 0.90 -4.43 3.60
N VAL A 70 0.24 -3.86 4.61
CA VAL A 70 0.85 -3.51 5.90
C VAL A 70 0.36 -4.46 7.00
N ASP A 71 1.30 -4.88 7.85
CA ASP A 71 1.04 -5.52 9.15
C ASP A 71 1.08 -4.44 10.25
N LEU A 72 -0.07 -4.16 10.88
CA LEU A 72 -0.22 -3.20 11.98
C LEU A 72 0.36 -3.70 13.31
N LEU A 73 0.89 -4.93 13.34
CA LEU A 73 1.50 -5.62 14.49
C LEU A 73 0.51 -6.12 15.55
N ASP A 74 -0.67 -5.50 15.64
CA ASP A 74 -1.79 -5.93 16.48
C ASP A 74 -3.13 -5.68 15.78
N VAL A 75 -4.23 -6.12 16.39
CA VAL A 75 -5.59 -5.91 15.89
C VAL A 75 -6.06 -4.51 16.30
N TYR A 76 -6.54 -3.74 15.33
CA TYR A 76 -7.08 -2.40 15.55
C TYR A 76 -8.44 -2.23 14.88
N ARG A 77 -9.20 -1.22 15.32
CA ARG A 77 -10.37 -0.70 14.61
C ARG A 77 -9.91 0.35 13.62
N VAL A 78 -9.82 -0.02 12.35
CA VAL A 78 -9.42 0.90 11.29
C VAL A 78 -10.60 1.83 10.98
N THR A 79 -10.38 3.12 11.19
CA THR A 79 -11.39 4.17 10.99
C THR A 79 -11.36 4.70 9.56
N ALA A 80 -10.17 4.85 8.99
CA ALA A 80 -9.98 5.29 7.62
C ALA A 80 -8.62 4.87 7.05
N VAL A 81 -8.54 4.85 5.72
CA VAL A 81 -7.29 4.66 4.97
C VAL A 81 -7.15 5.79 3.95
N SER A 82 -6.02 6.49 3.97
CA SER A 82 -5.70 7.52 2.99
C SER A 82 -4.65 7.02 2.00
N ILE A 83 -4.90 7.22 0.71
CA ILE A 83 -4.02 6.77 -0.37
C ILE A 83 -3.69 7.94 -1.28
N THR A 84 -2.40 8.09 -1.59
CA THR A 84 -1.92 9.05 -2.59
C THR A 84 -1.58 8.34 -3.89
N ASN A 85 -2.24 8.74 -4.98
CA ASN A 85 -1.99 8.21 -6.31
C ASN A 85 -0.77 8.88 -6.97
N ARG A 86 -0.19 8.20 -7.97
CA ARG A 86 0.87 8.71 -8.83
C ARG A 86 0.43 9.97 -9.58
N GLY A 87 1.33 10.95 -9.71
CA GLY A 87 1.02 12.27 -10.29
C GLY A 87 1.49 12.50 -11.74
N ASP A 88 2.49 11.77 -12.21
CA ASP A 88 3.18 12.06 -13.48
C ASP A 88 2.59 11.32 -14.69
N VAL A 89 2.54 9.99 -14.66
CA VAL A 89 2.03 9.18 -15.77
C VAL A 89 1.21 8.00 -15.29
N VAL A 90 0.22 7.59 -16.10
CA VAL A 90 -0.67 6.44 -15.90
C VAL A 90 -1.38 6.36 -14.53
N PRO A 91 -1.98 7.47 -14.04
CA PRO A 91 -2.74 7.47 -12.78
C PRO A 91 -3.91 6.48 -12.77
N GLU A 92 -4.48 6.18 -13.94
CA GLU A 92 -5.62 5.27 -14.13
C GLU A 92 -5.34 3.81 -13.74
N ARG A 93 -4.07 3.44 -13.54
CA ARG A 93 -3.70 2.07 -13.09
C ARG A 93 -4.33 1.72 -11.75
N LEU A 94 -4.49 2.70 -10.87
CA LEU A 94 -5.07 2.49 -9.53
C LEU A 94 -6.61 2.38 -9.59
N ASP A 95 -7.24 2.66 -10.72
CA ASP A 95 -8.70 2.67 -10.83
C ASP A 95 -9.27 1.25 -10.67
N GLY A 96 -10.23 1.11 -9.76
CA GLY A 96 -10.82 -0.18 -9.41
C GLY A 96 -9.96 -1.02 -8.47
N ALA A 97 -8.86 -0.49 -7.93
CA ALA A 97 -8.17 -1.14 -6.82
C ALA A 97 -9.07 -1.19 -5.58
N GLU A 98 -8.85 -2.17 -4.71
CA GLU A 98 -9.66 -2.40 -3.52
C GLU A 98 -8.80 -2.34 -2.25
N ILE A 99 -9.40 -1.84 -1.16
CA ILE A 99 -8.82 -1.87 0.18
C ILE A 99 -9.49 -2.99 0.97
N HIS A 100 -8.73 -3.94 1.50
CA HIS A 100 -9.24 -5.02 2.36
C HIS A 100 -8.64 -4.91 3.76
N ILE A 101 -9.46 -5.16 4.79
CA ILE A 101 -9.07 -5.03 6.19
C ILE A 101 -9.51 -6.27 6.96
N GLY A 102 -8.60 -6.90 7.69
CA GLY A 102 -8.93 -8.03 8.54
C GLY A 102 -7.73 -8.73 9.17
N ASN A 103 -7.98 -9.91 9.73
CA ASN A 103 -7.00 -10.67 10.51
C ASN A 103 -6.46 -11.91 9.78
N SER A 104 -7.01 -12.26 8.62
CA SER A 104 -6.56 -13.42 7.84
C SER A 104 -5.37 -13.06 6.93
N LEU A 105 -4.43 -14.00 6.82
CA LEU A 105 -3.36 -13.98 5.81
C LEU A 105 -3.66 -14.89 4.61
N GLU A 106 -4.82 -15.55 4.58
CA GLU A 106 -5.24 -16.35 3.43
C GLU A 106 -5.24 -15.49 2.16
N ASN A 107 -4.67 -16.02 1.08
CA ASN A 107 -4.46 -15.25 -0.16
C ASN A 107 -3.80 -13.88 0.09
N ASN A 108 -2.78 -13.85 0.96
CA ASN A 108 -2.08 -12.64 1.41
C ASN A 108 -2.96 -11.61 2.13
N GLY A 109 -4.18 -11.97 2.54
CA GLY A 109 -5.16 -11.08 3.15
C GLY A 109 -6.11 -10.41 2.15
N ILE A 110 -6.03 -10.73 0.86
CA ILE A 110 -6.94 -10.22 -0.18
C ILE A 110 -8.39 -10.69 0.06
N ASN A 111 -8.56 -11.85 0.71
CA ASN A 111 -9.89 -12.39 1.01
C ASN A 111 -10.55 -11.74 2.24
N ASN A 112 -9.86 -10.83 2.95
CA ASN A 112 -10.50 -10.08 4.03
C ASN A 112 -11.62 -9.17 3.47
N PRO A 113 -12.60 -8.75 4.29
CA PRO A 113 -13.67 -7.86 3.84
C PRO A 113 -13.14 -6.58 3.17
N SER A 114 -13.77 -6.21 2.04
CA SER A 114 -13.45 -5.00 1.29
C SER A 114 -14.04 -3.77 2.01
N CYS A 115 -13.20 -2.77 2.23
CA CYS A 115 -13.54 -1.48 2.81
C CYS A 115 -14.00 -0.49 1.73
N ALA A 116 -13.29 -0.41 0.61
CA ALA A 116 -13.57 0.55 -0.45
C ALA A 116 -12.97 0.13 -1.79
N VAL A 117 -13.60 0.60 -2.87
CA VAL A 117 -13.06 0.60 -4.23
C VAL A 117 -12.49 1.98 -4.54
N ILE A 118 -11.30 2.01 -5.12
CA ILE A 118 -10.47 3.20 -5.29
C ILE A 118 -10.66 3.80 -6.69
N THR A 119 -10.79 5.11 -6.74
CA THR A 119 -10.64 5.94 -7.95
C THR A 119 -10.10 7.29 -7.50
N ILE A 120 -8.86 7.61 -7.85
CA ILE A 120 -8.16 8.80 -7.36
C ILE A 120 -7.49 9.49 -8.54
N PRO A 121 -7.81 10.77 -8.83
CA PRO A 121 -7.15 11.49 -9.90
C PRO A 121 -5.63 11.62 -9.66
N ALA A 122 -4.87 11.85 -10.73
CA ALA A 122 -3.41 11.95 -10.67
C ALA A 122 -2.91 12.86 -9.54
N GLY A 123 -1.97 12.37 -8.74
CA GLY A 123 -1.28 13.12 -7.69
C GLY A 123 -2.13 13.52 -6.49
N ASN A 124 -3.41 13.13 -6.46
CA ASN A 124 -4.30 13.44 -5.35
C ASN A 124 -4.22 12.38 -4.25
N THR A 125 -4.63 12.80 -3.06
CA THR A 125 -4.76 11.95 -1.86
C THR A 125 -6.21 11.89 -1.45
N TYR A 126 -6.81 10.69 -1.47
CA TYR A 126 -8.19 10.48 -1.04
C TYR A 126 -8.21 9.60 0.22
N THR A 127 -9.15 9.91 1.11
CA THR A 127 -9.35 9.17 2.37
C THR A 127 -10.67 8.41 2.31
N PHE A 128 -10.57 7.09 2.47
CA PHE A 128 -11.67 6.16 2.46
C PHE A 128 -12.06 5.81 3.89
N GLN A 129 -13.34 6.00 4.24
CA GLN A 129 -13.84 5.64 5.56
C GLN A 129 -13.99 4.13 5.67
N SER A 130 -13.46 3.56 6.74
CA SER A 130 -13.44 2.11 7.00
C SER A 130 -14.41 1.68 8.09
N ASN A 131 -15.24 2.59 8.62
CA ASN A 131 -16.32 2.28 9.58
C ASN A 131 -15.89 1.39 10.75
N GLU A 132 -14.70 1.65 11.31
CA GLU A 132 -14.15 0.90 12.45
C GLU A 132 -13.98 -0.61 12.18
N MET A 133 -13.75 -1.00 10.93
CA MET A 133 -13.43 -2.39 10.56
C MET A 133 -12.25 -2.90 11.39
N GLU A 134 -12.45 -4.03 12.07
CA GLU A 134 -11.43 -4.66 12.89
C GLU A 134 -10.44 -5.44 12.03
N GLY A 135 -9.14 -5.16 12.18
CA GLY A 135 -8.11 -5.86 11.43
C GLY A 135 -6.69 -5.52 11.86
N ARG A 136 -5.80 -6.51 11.71
CA ARG A 136 -4.34 -6.36 11.82
C ARG A 136 -3.69 -6.05 10.47
N TYR A 137 -4.29 -6.49 9.37
CA TYR A 137 -3.75 -6.32 8.03
C TYR A 137 -4.63 -5.38 7.22
N VAL A 138 -3.98 -4.42 6.55
CA VAL A 138 -4.60 -3.60 5.50
C VAL A 138 -3.92 -3.95 4.18
N VAL A 139 -4.71 -4.33 3.19
CA VAL A 139 -4.26 -4.76 1.87
C VAL A 139 -4.84 -3.84 0.82
N VAL A 140 -4.03 -3.44 -0.15
CA VAL A 140 -4.49 -2.77 -1.39
C VAL A 140 -4.19 -3.70 -2.56
N VAL A 141 -5.18 -3.98 -3.40
CA VAL A 141 -5.05 -4.92 -4.52
C VAL A 141 -5.74 -4.39 -5.77
N ILE A 142 -5.19 -4.64 -6.95
CA ILE A 142 -5.91 -4.43 -8.22
C ILE A 142 -6.49 -5.78 -8.66
N PRO A 143 -7.79 -6.07 -8.45
CA PRO A 143 -8.35 -7.36 -8.77
C PRO A 143 -8.66 -7.53 -10.26
N GLY A 144 -8.65 -8.79 -10.72
CA GLY A 144 -9.18 -9.20 -12.02
C GLY A 144 -8.33 -8.86 -13.24
N ARG A 145 -7.15 -8.24 -13.07
CA ARG A 145 -6.25 -7.91 -14.17
C ARG A 145 -4.77 -7.98 -13.81
N SER A 146 -3.93 -8.07 -14.84
CA SER A 146 -2.48 -7.92 -14.70
C SER A 146 -2.10 -6.45 -14.85
N ASP A 147 -1.41 -5.90 -13.87
CA ASP A 147 -1.05 -4.48 -13.83
C ASP A 147 0.17 -4.22 -12.95
N TRP A 148 0.58 -2.95 -12.87
CA TRP A 148 1.51 -2.44 -11.86
C TRP A 148 0.72 -1.70 -10.77
N LEU A 149 0.68 -2.23 -9.55
CA LEU A 149 0.14 -1.48 -8.42
C LEU A 149 1.16 -0.40 -8.03
N THR A 150 0.80 0.86 -8.24
CA THR A 150 1.60 2.01 -7.83
C THR A 150 0.91 2.78 -6.72
N LEU A 151 1.59 2.96 -5.60
CA LEU A 151 1.10 3.71 -4.44
C LEU A 151 2.18 4.70 -4.05
N CYS A 152 1.83 5.98 -3.84
CA CYS A 152 2.80 6.97 -3.40
C CYS A 152 2.90 7.03 -1.88
N GLU A 153 1.77 7.14 -1.21
CA GLU A 153 1.68 7.12 0.25
C GLU A 153 0.43 6.35 0.66
N VAL A 154 0.54 5.59 1.75
CA VAL A 154 -0.62 4.98 2.42
C VAL A 154 -0.57 5.35 3.90
N GLU A 155 -1.66 5.90 4.40
CA GLU A 155 -1.85 6.22 5.81
C GLU A 155 -3.04 5.47 6.38
N VAL A 156 -2.84 4.78 7.50
CA VAL A 156 -3.91 4.05 8.19
C VAL A 156 -4.25 4.79 9.49
N PHE A 157 -5.52 5.12 9.68
CA PHE A 157 -6.05 5.74 10.88
C PHE A 157 -6.81 4.69 11.67
N ALA A 158 -6.46 4.47 12.93
CA ALA A 158 -7.06 3.41 13.71
C ALA A 158 -7.15 3.74 15.20
N THR A 159 -7.99 2.99 15.91
CA THR A 159 -8.09 3.00 17.37
C THR A 159 -7.92 1.58 17.91
N VAL A 160 -7.59 1.48 19.19
CA VAL A 160 -7.63 0.20 19.94
C VAL A 160 -9.06 -0.24 20.21
#